data_AF-A0A7S0W5F5-F1
#
_entry.id   AF-A0A7S0W5F5-F1
#
_cell.length_a   1.000
_cell.length_b   1.000
_cell.length_c   1.000
_cell.angle_alpha   90.00
_cell.angle_beta   90.00
_cell.angle_gamma   90.00
#
_symmetry.space_group_name_H-M   'P 1'
#
loop_
_entity.id
_entity.type
_entity.pdbx_description
1 polymer ?
#
loop_
_entity_poly.entity_id
_entity_poly.type
_entity_poly.pdbx_seq_one_letter_code
_entity_poly.pdbx_strand_id
1 'polypeptide(L)'
;MNFGIEVDPSDILEGLKSSRDFPEGKEDGGEPTWSYQRQKDSLELFNMDILICDNVDAIFAKYRPGTFLPALCHIFMDTNAPLEVLESAARAITYFLDVHVDSTARKVVDVPGAVAAFCKALVLFPISDDTDPETARMSRDVAEQSVKVLELLCRREAKSVFEAEGLQCLLTFVTSNGSNVHKDTLQCSLSVASMLVGRLKLDHPALPSCVASLTCFLEHKDSVVVDHALESLGSLTEMLSRGGGDLTMLDANDLVRKLLGLLLVAPVDPQDIDQELSQRTASIITLLVSLCRGSSELAAKLLEENVLVAVESVLEWVGDDKTALALMRLVDLVLTLVFRGLKAPHPRDPKFLGGEEAAAP
;
A
#
# COMPACT_ATOMS: atom_id res chain seq x y z
N MET A 1 -18.12 -17.23 -33.87
CA MET A 1 -17.26 -16.62 -34.93
C MET A 1 -15.82 -16.84 -34.50
N ASN A 2 -15.15 -17.82 -35.09
CA ASN A 2 -13.74 -18.10 -34.86
C ASN A 2 -12.91 -17.02 -35.59
N PHE A 3 -12.41 -16.03 -34.85
CA PHE A 3 -11.26 -15.25 -35.31
C PHE A 3 -9.98 -16.05 -34.99
N GLY A 4 -9.84 -17.19 -35.65
CA GLY A 4 -8.68 -18.06 -35.53
C GLY A 4 -7.60 -17.63 -36.51
N ILE A 5 -6.84 -16.59 -36.18
CA ILE A 5 -5.45 -16.59 -36.60
C ILE A 5 -4.76 -17.48 -35.58
N GLU A 6 -4.56 -18.75 -35.94
CA GLU A 6 -3.80 -19.69 -35.11
C GLU A 6 -2.32 -19.29 -35.24
N VAL A 7 -1.91 -18.29 -34.47
CA VAL A 7 -0.53 -17.81 -34.42
C VAL A 7 0.29 -18.83 -33.61
N ASP A 8 1.44 -19.23 -34.14
CA ASP A 8 2.34 -20.16 -33.45
C ASP A 8 2.80 -19.53 -32.13
N PRO A 9 2.66 -20.23 -30.98
CA PRO A 9 3.21 -19.78 -29.71
C PRO A 9 4.69 -19.39 -29.79
N SER A 10 5.45 -20.08 -30.64
CA SER A 10 6.87 -19.83 -30.86
C SER A 10 7.12 -18.46 -31.46
N ASP A 11 6.27 -18.03 -32.41
CA ASP A 11 6.36 -16.72 -33.07
C ASP A 11 6.02 -15.60 -32.10
N ILE A 12 5.00 -15.80 -31.26
CA ILE A 12 4.63 -14.87 -30.19
C ILE A 12 5.80 -14.70 -29.22
N LEU A 13 6.37 -15.81 -28.74
CA LEU A 13 7.50 -15.80 -27.81
C LEU A 13 8.76 -15.19 -28.43
N GLU A 14 8.98 -15.36 -29.72
CA GLU A 14 10.08 -14.69 -30.43
C GLU A 14 9.89 -13.17 -30.44
N GLY A 15 8.65 -12.71 -30.64
CA GLY A 15 8.31 -11.29 -30.60
C GLY A 15 8.46 -10.63 -29.22
N LEU A 16 8.47 -11.40 -28.13
CA LEU A 16 8.74 -10.92 -26.78
C LEU A 16 10.23 -10.70 -26.49
N LYS A 17 11.14 -11.13 -27.37
CA LYS A 17 12.58 -10.93 -27.18
C LYS A 17 12.90 -9.44 -27.18
N SER A 18 13.85 -9.05 -26.33
CA SER A 18 14.32 -7.67 -26.18
C SER A 18 15.46 -7.36 -27.15
N SER A 19 15.80 -6.09 -27.33
CA SER A 19 16.99 -5.69 -28.12
C SER A 19 18.28 -6.37 -27.66
N ARG A 20 18.38 -6.77 -26.38
CA ARG A 20 19.55 -7.47 -25.82
C ARG A 20 19.69 -8.91 -26.33
N ASP A 21 18.60 -9.50 -26.83
CA ASP A 21 18.57 -10.86 -27.33
C ASP A 21 18.93 -10.95 -28.83
N PHE A 22 19.16 -9.81 -29.49
CA PHE A 22 19.64 -9.72 -30.86
C PHE A 22 21.14 -9.38 -30.87
N PRO A 23 22.00 -10.24 -31.43
CA PRO A 23 23.44 -9.99 -31.48
C PRO A 23 23.74 -8.76 -32.35
N GLU A 24 24.61 -7.87 -31.85
CA GLU A 24 25.18 -6.79 -32.67
C GLU A 24 25.99 -7.39 -33.83
N GLY A 25 25.41 -7.31 -35.03
CA GLY A 25 26.09 -7.61 -36.29
C GLY A 25 25.54 -8.82 -37.05
N LYS A 26 24.70 -8.55 -38.06
CA LYS A 26 25.01 -8.79 -39.47
C LYS A 26 23.87 -8.24 -40.34
N GLU A 27 24.14 -7.12 -41.00
CA GLU A 27 23.54 -6.82 -42.30
C GLU A 27 24.04 -7.91 -43.27
N ASP A 28 23.21 -8.90 -43.55
CA ASP A 28 23.07 -9.49 -44.87
C ASP A 28 21.93 -10.52 -44.85
N GLY A 29 20.78 -10.11 -45.40
CA GLY A 29 19.69 -11.02 -45.76
C GLY A 29 18.48 -11.02 -44.83
N GLY A 30 17.67 -9.95 -44.88
CA GLY A 30 16.21 -10.03 -44.69
C GLY A 30 15.65 -10.59 -43.37
N GLU A 31 16.43 -10.67 -42.28
CA GLU A 31 15.89 -11.06 -40.98
C GLU A 31 15.15 -9.89 -40.30
N PRO A 32 14.01 -10.16 -39.63
CA PRO A 32 13.17 -9.13 -39.03
C PRO A 32 13.89 -8.47 -37.85
N THR A 33 14.24 -7.20 -38.03
CA THR A 33 14.86 -6.38 -36.99
C THR A 33 13.92 -6.18 -35.80
N TRP A 34 14.49 -6.22 -34.60
CA TRP A 34 13.76 -5.89 -33.37
C TRP A 34 13.17 -4.47 -33.46
N SER A 35 11.91 -4.32 -33.03
CA SER A 35 11.26 -3.02 -32.87
C SER A 35 10.19 -3.07 -31.78
N TYR A 36 9.93 -1.94 -31.11
CA TYR A 36 8.85 -1.85 -30.12
C TYR A 36 7.48 -2.11 -30.73
N GLN A 37 7.27 -1.80 -32.01
CA GLN A 37 6.01 -2.11 -32.69
C GLN A 37 5.79 -3.62 -32.77
N ARG A 38 6.79 -4.39 -33.23
CA ARG A 38 6.70 -5.86 -33.29
C ARG A 38 6.47 -6.46 -31.90
N GLN A 39 7.15 -5.91 -30.89
CA GLN A 39 6.99 -6.36 -29.50
C GLN A 39 5.59 -6.06 -28.95
N LYS A 40 5.04 -4.88 -29.24
CA LYS A 40 3.66 -4.51 -28.93
C LYS A 40 2.65 -5.48 -29.56
N ASP A 41 2.75 -5.68 -30.87
CA ASP A 41 1.83 -6.58 -31.60
C ASP A 41 1.88 -8.00 -31.03
N SER A 42 3.08 -8.47 -30.66
CA SER A 42 3.28 -9.80 -30.06
C SER A 42 2.70 -9.88 -28.65
N LEU A 43 2.85 -8.83 -27.84
CA LEU A 43 2.23 -8.72 -26.51
C LEU A 43 0.70 -8.68 -26.61
N GLU A 44 0.13 -7.99 -27.59
CA GLU A 44 -1.32 -7.94 -27.80
C GLU A 44 -1.87 -9.32 -28.16
N LEU A 45 -1.23 -10.03 -29.09
CA LEU A 45 -1.59 -11.41 -29.44
C LEU A 45 -1.46 -12.35 -28.23
N PHE A 46 -0.37 -12.21 -27.46
CA PHE A 46 -0.14 -13.00 -26.25
C PHE A 46 -1.26 -12.77 -25.21
N ASN A 47 -1.59 -11.51 -24.92
CA ASN A 47 -2.65 -11.15 -23.98
C ASN A 47 -4.03 -11.63 -24.43
N MET A 48 -4.35 -11.48 -25.73
CA MET A 48 -5.60 -11.95 -26.30
C MET A 48 -5.73 -13.47 -26.16
N ASP A 49 -4.67 -14.21 -26.47
CA ASP A 49 -4.65 -15.67 -26.39
C ASP A 49 -4.82 -16.18 -24.95
N ILE A 50 -4.24 -15.48 -23.96
CA ILE A 50 -4.46 -15.78 -22.54
C ILE A 50 -5.92 -15.54 -22.14
N LEU A 51 -6.49 -14.40 -22.54
CA LEU A 51 -7.86 -14.01 -22.18
C LEU A 51 -8.93 -14.90 -22.78
N ILE A 52 -8.72 -15.39 -24.00
CA ILE A 52 -9.69 -16.26 -24.68
C ILE A 52 -9.62 -17.70 -24.18
N CYS A 53 -8.48 -18.10 -23.59
CA CYS A 53 -8.33 -19.47 -23.13
C CYS A 53 -9.14 -19.71 -21.84
N ASP A 54 -10.05 -20.67 -21.92
CA ASP A 54 -10.95 -21.07 -20.84
C ASP A 54 -10.33 -22.10 -19.88
N ASN A 55 -9.12 -22.57 -20.19
CA ASN A 55 -8.42 -23.60 -19.43
C ASN A 55 -6.98 -23.19 -19.10
N VAL A 56 -6.75 -22.92 -17.82
CA VAL A 56 -5.45 -22.59 -17.24
C VAL A 56 -4.36 -23.60 -17.60
N ASP A 57 -4.65 -24.90 -17.50
CA ASP A 57 -3.66 -25.94 -17.78
C ASP A 57 -3.23 -25.94 -19.25
N ALA A 58 -4.15 -25.57 -20.15
CA ALA A 58 -3.87 -25.43 -21.58
C ALA A 58 -2.93 -24.24 -21.84
N ILE A 59 -3.15 -23.10 -21.18
CA ILE A 59 -2.24 -21.94 -21.26
C ILE A 59 -0.86 -22.30 -20.74
N PHE A 60 -0.75 -23.02 -19.61
CA PHE A 60 0.55 -23.39 -19.04
C PHE A 60 1.28 -24.45 -19.85
N ALA A 61 0.54 -25.33 -20.54
CA ALA A 61 1.10 -26.27 -21.51
C ALA A 61 1.62 -25.54 -22.76
N LYS A 62 0.86 -24.54 -23.24
CA LYS A 62 1.19 -23.71 -24.41
C LYS A 62 2.37 -22.76 -24.14
N TYR A 63 2.37 -22.12 -22.97
CA TYR A 63 3.37 -21.15 -22.53
C TYR A 63 3.94 -21.57 -21.18
N ARG A 64 5.17 -22.08 -21.18
CA ARG A 64 5.87 -22.36 -19.92
C ARG A 64 6.28 -21.05 -19.25
N PRO A 65 5.87 -20.78 -17.99
CA PRO A 65 6.15 -19.49 -17.37
C PRO A 65 7.65 -19.20 -17.16
N GLY A 66 8.49 -20.24 -17.07
CA GLY A 66 9.94 -20.04 -17.02
C GLY A 66 10.55 -19.49 -18.31
N THR A 67 9.84 -19.59 -19.44
CA THR A 67 10.33 -19.12 -20.75
C THR A 67 9.97 -17.67 -21.01
N PHE A 68 8.74 -17.26 -20.68
CA PHE A 68 8.24 -15.93 -21.05
C PHE A 68 8.26 -14.91 -19.90
N LEU A 69 8.09 -15.32 -18.63
CA LEU A 69 8.05 -14.35 -17.52
C LEU A 69 9.35 -13.55 -17.41
N PRO A 70 10.55 -14.14 -17.57
CA PRO A 70 11.78 -13.36 -17.58
C PRO A 70 11.80 -12.35 -18.73
N ALA A 71 11.35 -12.73 -19.93
CA ALA A 71 11.25 -11.82 -21.06
C ALA A 71 10.31 -10.64 -20.77
N LEU A 72 9.10 -10.91 -20.25
CA LEU A 72 8.15 -9.84 -19.86
C LEU A 72 8.72 -8.91 -18.79
N CYS A 73 9.44 -9.45 -17.79
CA CYS A 73 10.13 -8.63 -16.79
C CYS A 73 11.21 -7.75 -17.43
N HIS A 74 11.99 -8.29 -18.37
CA HIS A 74 13.00 -7.53 -19.09
C HIS A 74 12.41 -6.42 -19.98
N ILE A 75 11.26 -6.68 -20.62
CA ILE A 75 10.50 -5.64 -21.33
C ILE A 75 10.11 -4.54 -20.35
N PHE A 76 9.51 -4.90 -19.21
CA PHE A 76 9.05 -3.91 -18.23
C PHE A 76 10.20 -3.08 -17.62
N MET A 77 11.39 -3.66 -17.53
CA MET A 77 12.59 -2.98 -17.05
C MET A 77 13.23 -2.02 -18.07
N ASP A 78 12.81 -2.03 -19.33
CA ASP A 78 13.36 -1.16 -20.36
C ASP A 78 12.73 0.24 -20.27
N THR A 79 13.45 1.18 -19.68
CA THR A 79 13.00 2.57 -19.52
C THR A 79 12.83 3.33 -20.83
N ASN A 80 13.33 2.79 -21.95
CA ASN A 80 13.14 3.39 -23.27
C ASN A 80 11.88 2.87 -23.98
N ALA A 81 11.24 1.82 -23.44
CA ALA A 81 10.06 1.25 -24.05
C ALA A 81 8.87 2.21 -23.97
N PRO A 82 8.04 2.29 -25.04
CA PRO A 82 6.78 3.02 -24.98
C PRO A 82 5.89 2.51 -23.84
N LEU A 83 5.12 3.42 -23.22
CA LEU A 83 4.24 3.08 -22.09
C LEU A 83 3.25 1.95 -22.42
N GLU A 84 2.74 1.90 -23.66
CA GLU A 84 1.85 0.83 -24.13
C GLU A 84 2.51 -0.56 -24.09
N VAL A 85 3.81 -0.63 -24.38
CA VAL A 85 4.57 -1.89 -24.32
C VAL A 85 4.78 -2.31 -22.87
N LEU A 86 5.11 -1.36 -21.99
CA LEU A 86 5.26 -1.60 -20.56
C LEU A 86 3.95 -2.06 -19.92
N GLU A 87 2.86 -1.36 -20.21
CA GLU A 87 1.51 -1.69 -19.74
C GLU A 87 1.10 -3.10 -20.21
N SER A 88 1.29 -3.42 -21.49
CA SER A 88 0.93 -4.72 -22.05
C SER A 88 1.75 -5.87 -21.48
N ALA A 89 3.03 -5.63 -21.17
CA ALA A 89 3.87 -6.59 -20.47
C ALA A 89 3.43 -6.81 -19.01
N ALA A 90 3.15 -5.73 -18.27
CA ALA A 90 2.68 -5.82 -16.89
C ALA A 90 1.31 -6.52 -16.79
N ARG A 91 0.37 -6.21 -17.69
CA ARG A 91 -0.93 -6.87 -17.78
C ARG A 91 -0.83 -8.36 -18.06
N ALA A 92 0.08 -8.77 -18.95
CA ALA A 92 0.35 -10.19 -19.19
C ALA A 92 0.88 -10.89 -17.93
N ILE A 93 1.80 -10.25 -17.19
CA ILE A 93 2.30 -10.77 -15.91
C ILE A 93 1.17 -10.90 -14.89
N THR A 94 0.29 -9.89 -14.80
CA THR A 94 -0.89 -9.91 -13.92
C THR A 94 -1.77 -11.13 -14.18
N TYR A 95 -2.09 -11.45 -15.45
CA TYR A 95 -2.93 -12.61 -15.75
C TYR A 95 -2.36 -13.92 -15.21
N PHE A 96 -1.05 -14.15 -15.35
CA PHE A 96 -0.42 -15.37 -14.83
C PHE A 96 -0.27 -15.39 -13.31
N LEU A 97 -0.11 -14.21 -12.69
CA LEU A 97 -0.06 -14.09 -11.23
C LEU A 97 -1.43 -14.35 -10.61
N ASP A 98 -2.51 -13.90 -11.26
CA ASP A 98 -3.87 -14.07 -10.73
C ASP A 98 -4.32 -15.54 -10.76
N VAL A 99 -3.89 -16.26 -11.78
CA VAL A 99 -4.21 -17.68 -11.97
C VAL A 99 -3.37 -18.61 -11.08
N HIS A 100 -2.04 -18.40 -11.01
CA HIS A 100 -1.13 -19.29 -10.29
C HIS A 100 -0.02 -18.52 -9.54
N VAL A 101 -0.43 -17.71 -8.56
CA VAL A 101 0.46 -16.84 -7.78
C VAL A 101 1.69 -17.55 -7.20
N ASP A 102 1.55 -18.78 -6.68
CA ASP A 102 2.63 -19.49 -5.98
C ASP A 102 3.85 -19.76 -6.86
N SER A 103 3.62 -20.17 -8.11
CA SER A 103 4.70 -20.55 -9.04
C SER A 103 5.18 -19.36 -9.89
N THR A 104 4.26 -18.44 -10.21
CA THR A 104 4.52 -17.27 -11.05
C THR A 104 5.25 -16.18 -10.27
N ALA A 105 4.86 -15.91 -9.01
CA ALA A 105 5.48 -14.86 -8.19
C ALA A 105 6.97 -15.12 -7.98
N ARG A 106 7.37 -16.36 -7.67
CA ARG A 106 8.77 -16.74 -7.52
C ARG A 106 9.58 -16.46 -8.77
N LYS A 107 9.05 -16.81 -9.95
CA LYS A 107 9.74 -16.56 -11.22
C LYS A 107 9.94 -15.08 -11.50
N VAL A 108 9.00 -14.23 -11.12
CA VAL A 108 9.15 -12.76 -11.24
C VAL A 108 10.22 -12.25 -10.28
N VAL A 109 10.20 -12.72 -9.03
CA VAL A 109 11.20 -12.35 -7.99
C VAL A 109 12.61 -12.81 -8.36
N ASP A 110 12.73 -13.99 -8.99
CA ASP A 110 14.01 -14.55 -9.42
C ASP A 110 14.66 -13.74 -10.55
N VAL A 111 13.92 -12.84 -11.22
CA VAL A 111 14.49 -11.91 -12.21
C VAL A 111 15.08 -10.69 -11.48
N PRO A 112 16.40 -10.49 -11.49
CA PRO A 112 17.02 -9.39 -10.76
C PRO A 112 16.53 -8.03 -11.23
N GLY A 113 16.04 -7.23 -10.28
CA GLY A 113 15.56 -5.86 -10.54
C GLY A 113 14.10 -5.75 -10.99
N ALA A 114 13.42 -6.87 -11.30
CA ALA A 114 12.03 -6.82 -11.80
C ALA A 114 11.06 -6.20 -10.79
N VAL A 115 11.11 -6.64 -9.53
CA VAL A 115 10.25 -6.09 -8.46
C VAL A 115 10.52 -4.59 -8.26
N ALA A 116 11.79 -4.19 -8.22
CA ALA A 116 12.17 -2.79 -8.10
C ALA A 116 11.70 -1.93 -9.29
N ALA A 117 11.62 -2.50 -10.49
CA ALA A 117 11.09 -1.79 -11.64
C ALA A 117 9.59 -1.52 -11.50
N PHE A 118 8.79 -2.49 -11.05
CA PHE A 118 7.36 -2.26 -10.73
C PHE A 118 7.17 -1.18 -9.67
N CYS A 119 7.99 -1.18 -8.61
CA CYS A 119 7.94 -0.14 -7.59
C CYS A 119 8.29 1.24 -8.17
N LYS A 120 9.38 1.33 -8.96
CA LYS A 120 9.83 2.59 -9.57
C LYS A 120 8.87 3.15 -10.60
N ALA A 121 8.15 2.30 -11.34
CA ALA A 121 7.16 2.72 -12.33
C ALA A 121 6.07 3.63 -11.72
N LEU A 122 5.73 3.43 -10.44
CA LEU A 122 4.75 4.26 -9.72
C LEU A 122 5.20 5.72 -9.55
N VAL A 123 6.50 5.99 -9.55
CA VAL A 123 7.04 7.33 -9.29
C VAL A 123 7.80 7.91 -10.49
N LEU A 124 8.09 7.10 -11.50
CA LEU A 124 8.86 7.51 -12.67
C LEU A 124 8.01 8.23 -13.72
N PHE A 125 6.78 7.77 -13.95
CA PHE A 125 5.94 8.26 -15.03
C PHE A 125 4.95 9.32 -14.52
N PRO A 126 4.86 10.50 -15.18
CA PRO A 126 3.96 11.55 -14.76
C PRO A 126 2.49 11.16 -15.00
N ILE A 127 1.68 11.24 -13.94
CA ILE A 127 0.25 10.88 -13.97
C ILE A 127 -0.65 12.11 -14.19
N SER A 128 -0.19 13.28 -13.73
CA SER A 128 -0.86 14.55 -13.95
C SER A 128 0.02 15.44 -14.83
N ASP A 129 -0.11 15.28 -16.15
CA ASP A 129 0.49 16.18 -17.12
C ASP A 129 -0.61 16.76 -18.01
N ASP A 130 -0.85 18.06 -17.89
CA ASP A 130 -1.84 18.79 -18.68
C ASP A 130 -1.38 19.03 -20.13
N THR A 131 -0.08 18.88 -20.40
CA THR A 131 0.50 19.14 -21.72
C THR A 131 0.36 17.96 -22.68
N ASP A 132 0.27 16.74 -22.14
CA ASP A 132 0.05 15.50 -22.89
C ASP A 132 -0.91 14.55 -22.16
N PRO A 133 -2.23 14.70 -22.39
CA PRO A 133 -3.24 13.91 -21.70
C PRO A 133 -3.23 12.43 -22.13
N GLU A 134 -2.71 12.09 -23.30
CA GLU A 134 -2.63 10.71 -23.78
C GLU A 134 -1.51 9.96 -23.06
N THR A 135 -0.33 10.58 -22.96
CA THR A 135 0.79 10.05 -22.17
C THR A 135 0.40 9.94 -20.70
N ALA A 136 -0.27 10.93 -20.12
CA ALA A 136 -0.75 10.86 -18.73
C ALA A 136 -1.79 9.74 -18.50
N ARG A 137 -2.63 9.42 -19.49
CA ARG A 137 -3.52 8.25 -19.44
C ARG A 137 -2.70 6.95 -19.42
N MET A 138 -1.76 6.79 -20.34
CA MET A 138 -0.92 5.59 -20.38
C MET A 138 -0.05 5.42 -19.13
N SER A 139 0.46 6.50 -18.55
CA SER A 139 1.18 6.46 -17.27
C SER A 139 0.30 5.91 -16.14
N ARG A 140 -0.99 6.28 -16.12
CA ARG A 140 -1.95 5.75 -15.15
C ARG A 140 -2.20 4.26 -15.36
N ASP A 141 -2.34 3.82 -16.60
CA ASP A 141 -2.56 2.40 -16.92
C ASP A 141 -1.33 1.56 -16.52
N VAL A 142 -0.10 2.04 -16.79
CA VAL A 142 1.13 1.40 -16.31
C VAL A 142 1.19 1.34 -14.78
N ALA A 143 0.82 2.43 -14.10
CA ALA A 143 0.79 2.46 -12.63
C ALA A 143 -0.24 1.48 -12.07
N GLU A 144 -1.44 1.40 -12.66
CA GLU A 144 -2.48 0.45 -12.29
C GLU A 144 -1.99 -1.00 -12.41
N GLN A 145 -1.41 -1.36 -13.56
CA GLN A 145 -0.87 -2.71 -13.74
C GLN A 145 0.30 -2.99 -12.79
N SER A 146 1.16 -2.00 -12.53
CA SER A 146 2.27 -2.14 -11.57
C SER A 146 1.77 -2.40 -10.16
N VAL A 147 0.76 -1.64 -9.70
CA VAL A 147 0.12 -1.87 -8.40
C VAL A 147 -0.49 -3.26 -8.34
N LYS A 148 -1.14 -3.72 -9.42
CA LYS A 148 -1.76 -5.05 -9.44
C LYS A 148 -0.75 -6.18 -9.36
N VAL A 149 0.38 -6.05 -10.08
CA VAL A 149 1.51 -6.98 -9.96
C VAL A 149 2.03 -6.99 -8.52
N LEU A 150 2.26 -5.81 -7.91
CA LEU A 150 2.75 -5.71 -6.52
C LEU A 150 1.77 -6.29 -5.50
N GLU A 151 0.45 -6.12 -5.70
CA GLU A 151 -0.59 -6.71 -4.86
C GLU A 151 -0.52 -8.24 -4.90
N LEU A 152 -0.46 -8.82 -6.10
CA LEU A 152 -0.38 -10.26 -6.28
C LEU A 152 0.95 -10.83 -5.74
N LEU A 153 2.07 -10.13 -5.98
CA LEU A 153 3.37 -10.51 -5.40
C LEU A 153 3.31 -10.49 -3.88
N CYS A 154 2.67 -9.50 -3.25
CA CYS A 154 2.58 -9.42 -1.80
C CYS A 154 1.82 -10.58 -1.15
N ARG A 155 0.96 -11.30 -1.88
CA ARG A 155 0.28 -12.50 -1.35
C ARG A 155 1.26 -13.62 -0.97
N ARG A 156 2.44 -13.70 -1.60
CA ARG A 156 3.44 -14.76 -1.36
C ARG A 156 4.85 -14.26 -1.10
N GLU A 157 5.23 -13.18 -1.76
CA GLU A 157 6.60 -12.66 -1.84
C GLU A 157 6.69 -11.21 -1.32
N ALA A 158 5.87 -10.83 -0.32
CA ALA A 158 5.87 -9.48 0.27
C ALA A 158 7.25 -9.03 0.78
N LYS A 159 8.11 -9.96 1.19
CA LYS A 159 9.49 -9.65 1.59
C LYS A 159 10.27 -9.04 0.42
N SER A 160 10.17 -9.62 -0.77
CA SER A 160 10.87 -9.15 -1.96
C SER A 160 10.39 -7.76 -2.39
N VAL A 161 9.09 -7.49 -2.25
CA VAL A 161 8.52 -6.16 -2.49
C VAL A 161 9.02 -5.13 -1.46
N PHE A 162 9.10 -5.52 -0.19
CA PHE A 162 9.65 -4.66 0.87
C PHE A 162 11.13 -4.32 0.62
N GLU A 163 11.95 -5.32 0.29
CA GLU A 163 13.39 -5.15 0.00
C GLU A 163 13.65 -4.31 -1.26
N ALA A 164 12.68 -4.23 -2.17
CA ALA A 164 12.71 -3.42 -3.38
C ALA A 164 12.23 -1.97 -3.19
N GLU A 165 12.18 -1.48 -1.94
CA GLU A 165 11.69 -0.14 -1.55
C GLU A 165 10.20 0.11 -1.90
N GLY A 166 9.42 -0.96 -2.09
CA GLY A 166 8.02 -0.87 -2.50
C GLY A 166 7.15 -0.02 -1.57
N LEU A 167 7.40 -0.05 -0.27
CA LEU A 167 6.67 0.78 0.70
C LEU A 167 6.85 2.27 0.40
N GLN A 168 8.08 2.72 0.18
CA GLN A 168 8.35 4.14 -0.07
C GLN A 168 7.78 4.58 -1.41
N CYS A 169 7.88 3.75 -2.45
CA CYS A 169 7.27 4.03 -3.76
C CYS A 169 5.75 4.16 -3.66
N LEU A 170 5.07 3.24 -2.96
CA LEU A 170 3.61 3.28 -2.78
C LEU A 170 3.14 4.48 -1.97
N LEU A 171 3.81 4.80 -0.86
CA LEU A 171 3.47 5.97 -0.05
C LEU A 171 3.66 7.26 -0.84
N THR A 172 4.76 7.37 -1.60
CA THR A 172 5.01 8.52 -2.47
C THR A 172 3.94 8.63 -3.56
N PHE A 173 3.60 7.51 -4.20
CA PHE A 173 2.56 7.44 -5.23
C PHE A 173 1.20 7.94 -4.74
N VAL A 174 0.75 7.46 -3.57
CA VAL A 174 -0.52 7.92 -2.97
C VAL A 174 -0.44 9.40 -2.59
N THR A 175 0.68 9.86 -2.03
CA THR A 175 0.88 11.27 -1.67
C THR A 175 0.77 12.19 -2.88
N SER A 176 1.40 11.82 -4.00
CA SER A 176 1.47 12.66 -5.20
C SER A 176 0.23 12.53 -6.09
N ASN A 177 -0.38 11.35 -6.15
CA ASN A 177 -1.36 11.01 -7.18
C ASN A 177 -2.69 10.48 -6.66
N GLY A 178 -2.90 10.39 -5.34
CA GLY A 178 -4.08 9.74 -4.76
C GLY A 178 -5.44 10.28 -5.25
N SER A 179 -5.50 11.56 -5.63
CA SER A 179 -6.72 12.18 -6.21
C SER A 179 -6.86 12.02 -7.73
N ASN A 180 -5.82 11.55 -8.43
CA ASN A 180 -5.74 11.49 -9.90
C ASN A 180 -5.79 10.05 -10.47
N VAL A 181 -5.83 9.05 -9.60
CA VAL A 181 -5.86 7.62 -9.96
C VAL A 181 -7.24 7.02 -9.71
N HIS A 182 -7.51 5.87 -10.34
CA HIS A 182 -8.75 5.15 -10.12
C HIS A 182 -8.86 4.67 -8.66
N LYS A 183 -10.09 4.62 -8.13
CA LYS A 183 -10.35 4.25 -6.73
C LYS A 183 -9.83 2.85 -6.40
N ASP A 184 -10.00 1.89 -7.32
CA ASP A 184 -9.52 0.52 -7.11
C ASP A 184 -7.98 0.46 -7.05
N THR A 185 -7.29 1.25 -7.89
CA THR A 185 -5.82 1.36 -7.87
C THR A 185 -5.34 1.96 -6.55
N LEU A 186 -6.02 3.00 -6.07
CA LEU A 186 -5.75 3.62 -4.78
C LEU A 186 -5.93 2.62 -3.63
N GLN A 187 -7.05 1.91 -3.62
CA GLN A 187 -7.36 0.87 -2.62
C GLN A 187 -6.30 -0.24 -2.62
N CYS A 188 -5.92 -0.75 -3.80
CA CYS A 188 -4.87 -1.76 -3.91
C CYS A 188 -3.52 -1.22 -3.41
N SER A 189 -3.17 0.02 -3.76
CA SER A 189 -1.93 0.66 -3.33
C SER A 189 -1.84 0.77 -1.81
N LEU A 190 -2.93 1.23 -1.18
CA LEU A 190 -3.02 1.36 0.28
C LEU A 190 -2.96 0.00 0.97
N SER A 191 -3.67 -1.00 0.45
CA SER A 191 -3.65 -2.37 1.01
C SER A 191 -2.25 -2.97 0.98
N VAL A 192 -1.52 -2.80 -0.13
CA VAL A 192 -0.13 -3.24 -0.24
C VAL A 192 0.76 -2.45 0.72
N ALA A 193 0.60 -1.12 0.79
CA ALA A 193 1.36 -0.29 1.72
C ALA A 193 1.15 -0.74 3.18
N SER A 194 -0.09 -0.93 3.64
CA SER A 194 -0.41 -1.43 4.99
C SER A 194 0.25 -2.79 5.27
N MET A 195 0.24 -3.71 4.30
CA MET A 195 0.91 -5.00 4.45
C MET A 195 2.43 -4.86 4.62
N LEU A 196 3.05 -3.93 3.90
CA LEU A 196 4.48 -3.66 3.98
C LEU A 196 4.86 -2.90 5.25
N VAL A 197 4.00 -2.01 5.76
CA VAL A 197 4.15 -1.36 7.07
C VAL A 197 4.29 -2.40 8.18
N GLY A 198 3.49 -3.47 8.14
CA GLY A 198 3.57 -4.58 9.09
C GLY A 198 4.91 -5.33 9.11
N ARG A 199 5.81 -5.07 8.14
CA ARG A 199 7.17 -5.64 8.09
C ARG A 199 8.25 -4.70 8.62
N LEU A 200 7.92 -3.45 8.92
CA LEU A 200 8.88 -2.50 9.49
C LEU A 200 9.38 -2.98 10.85
N LYS A 201 10.65 -2.69 11.11
CA LYS A 201 11.32 -2.90 12.39
C LYS A 201 11.61 -1.56 13.04
N LEU A 202 11.83 -1.57 14.35
CA LEU A 202 12.10 -0.38 15.17
C LEU A 202 13.26 0.48 14.64
N ASP A 203 14.27 -0.15 14.06
CA ASP A 203 15.52 0.44 13.59
C ASP A 203 15.54 0.68 12.07
N HIS A 204 14.42 0.44 11.38
CA HIS A 204 14.39 0.54 9.94
C HIS A 204 14.50 2.00 9.48
N PRO A 205 15.40 2.35 8.53
CA PRO A 205 15.63 3.74 8.12
C PRO A 205 14.41 4.40 7.46
N ALA A 206 13.51 3.62 6.88
CA ALA A 206 12.26 4.14 6.28
C ALA A 206 11.14 4.43 7.30
N LEU A 207 11.32 4.12 8.59
CA LEU A 207 10.27 4.31 9.59
C LEU A 207 9.86 5.80 9.72
N PRO A 208 10.77 6.78 9.83
CA PRO A 208 10.38 8.19 9.93
C PRO A 208 9.63 8.73 8.70
N SER A 209 10.07 8.37 7.49
CA SER A 209 9.38 8.79 6.26
C SER A 209 8.01 8.13 6.14
N CYS A 210 7.89 6.85 6.53
CA CYS A 210 6.62 6.15 6.59
C CYS A 210 5.63 6.82 7.53
N VAL A 211 6.06 7.17 8.76
CA VAL A 211 5.23 7.90 9.72
C VAL A 211 4.78 9.23 9.13
N ALA A 212 5.69 10.01 8.54
CA ALA A 212 5.35 11.29 7.93
C ALA A 212 4.28 11.16 6.83
N SER A 213 4.41 10.21 5.91
CA SER A 213 3.41 9.97 4.87
C SER A 213 2.05 9.54 5.44
N LEU A 214 2.04 8.59 6.38
CA LEU A 214 0.79 8.12 7.00
C LEU A 214 0.10 9.22 7.81
N THR A 215 0.86 10.05 8.53
CA THR A 215 0.31 11.19 9.26
C THR A 215 -0.25 12.26 8.31
N CYS A 216 0.37 12.48 7.14
CA CYS A 216 -0.15 13.35 6.10
C CYS A 216 -1.47 12.82 5.50
N PHE A 217 -1.63 11.51 5.39
CA PHE A 217 -2.85 10.87 4.86
C PHE A 217 -4.10 11.11 5.73
N LEU A 218 -3.94 11.45 7.01
CA LEU A 218 -5.06 11.82 7.87
C LEU A 218 -5.80 13.09 7.41
N GLU A 219 -5.17 13.91 6.58
CA GLU A 219 -5.78 15.14 6.03
C GLU A 219 -6.33 14.92 4.61
N HIS A 220 -6.31 13.69 4.11
CA HIS A 220 -6.81 13.37 2.79
C HIS A 220 -8.33 13.46 2.72
N LYS A 221 -8.88 13.90 1.57
CA LYS A 221 -10.33 14.06 1.37
C LYS A 221 -11.08 12.73 1.25
N ASP A 222 -10.39 11.72 0.72
CA ASP A 222 -10.92 10.37 0.60
C ASP A 222 -10.78 9.62 1.93
N SER A 223 -11.91 9.20 2.49
CA SER A 223 -11.99 8.49 3.76
C SER A 223 -11.23 7.16 3.75
N VAL A 224 -11.16 6.49 2.61
CA VAL A 224 -10.44 5.21 2.45
C VAL A 224 -8.95 5.39 2.75
N VAL A 225 -8.37 6.52 2.33
CA VAL A 225 -6.96 6.86 2.58
C VAL A 225 -6.73 7.07 4.08
N VAL A 226 -7.65 7.80 4.73
CA VAL A 226 -7.61 8.04 6.18
C VAL A 226 -7.71 6.73 6.96
N ASP A 227 -8.62 5.83 6.56
CA ASP A 227 -8.83 4.55 7.24
C ASP A 227 -7.60 3.64 7.19
N HIS A 228 -6.95 3.52 6.02
CA HIS A 228 -5.68 2.76 5.90
C HIS A 228 -4.53 3.41 6.66
N ALA A 229 -4.50 4.75 6.73
CA ALA A 229 -3.51 5.47 7.51
C ALA A 229 -3.66 5.17 9.00
N LEU A 230 -4.89 5.19 9.53
CA LEU A 230 -5.21 4.85 10.92
C LEU A 230 -4.83 3.39 11.25
N GLU A 231 -5.14 2.44 10.37
CA GLU A 231 -4.77 1.03 10.54
C GLU A 231 -3.24 0.85 10.58
N SER A 232 -2.53 1.49 9.65
CA SER A 232 -1.07 1.44 9.58
C SER A 232 -0.40 2.10 10.78
N LEU A 233 -0.88 3.25 11.23
CA LEU A 233 -0.41 3.94 12.43
C LEU A 233 -0.70 3.15 13.71
N GLY A 234 -1.84 2.47 13.78
CA GLY A 234 -2.16 1.51 14.83
C GLY A 234 -1.17 0.35 14.88
N SER A 235 -0.85 -0.22 13.72
CA SER A 235 0.15 -1.30 13.59
C SER A 235 1.54 -0.85 14.02
N LEU A 236 1.96 0.37 13.67
CA LEU A 236 3.22 0.96 14.12
C LEU A 236 3.23 1.22 15.63
N THR A 237 2.11 1.69 16.19
CA THR A 237 1.95 1.90 17.64
C THR A 237 2.08 0.59 18.40
N GLU A 238 1.44 -0.48 17.92
CA GLU A 238 1.57 -1.81 18.52
C GLU A 238 3.02 -2.33 18.43
N MET A 239 3.64 -2.21 17.25
CA MET A 239 5.02 -2.65 17.00
C MET A 239 6.01 -1.95 17.94
N LEU A 240 5.92 -0.63 18.08
CA LEU A 240 6.75 0.15 19.01
C LEU A 240 6.46 -0.21 20.46
N SER A 241 5.19 -0.29 20.86
CA SER A 241 4.80 -0.63 22.24
C SER A 241 5.29 -2.01 22.67
N ARG A 242 5.21 -3.01 21.79
CA ARG A 242 5.69 -4.38 22.06
C ARG A 242 7.21 -4.48 22.00
N GLY A 243 7.82 -3.69 21.12
CA GLY A 243 9.27 -3.63 20.92
C GLY A 243 10.02 -2.80 21.96
N GLY A 244 9.32 -2.06 22.82
CA GLY A 244 9.94 -1.09 23.74
C GLY A 244 10.52 0.13 23.01
N GLY A 245 10.01 0.45 21.83
CA GLY A 245 10.39 1.62 21.07
C GLY A 245 9.78 2.90 21.63
N ASP A 246 10.35 4.03 21.25
CA ASP A 246 9.87 5.34 21.66
C ASP A 246 8.63 5.73 20.84
N LEU A 247 7.46 5.82 21.46
CA LEU A 247 6.22 6.22 20.76
C LEU A 247 6.21 7.70 20.35
N THR A 248 7.04 8.56 20.95
CA THR A 248 7.05 9.99 20.61
C THR A 248 7.43 10.23 19.14
N MET A 249 8.17 9.29 18.54
CA MET A 249 8.53 9.34 17.12
C MET A 249 7.32 9.28 16.18
N LEU A 250 6.21 8.67 16.61
CA LEU A 250 4.97 8.66 15.84
C LEU A 250 4.31 10.04 15.77
N ASP A 251 4.62 10.90 16.74
CA ASP A 251 4.08 12.25 16.83
C ASP A 251 5.01 13.32 16.23
N ALA A 252 6.08 12.90 15.54
CA ALA A 252 7.02 13.80 14.86
C ALA A 252 6.35 14.75 13.83
N ASN A 253 5.15 14.40 13.37
CA ASN A 253 4.34 15.19 12.42
C ASN A 253 2.99 15.61 13.03
N ASP A 254 2.93 15.84 14.34
CA ASP A 254 1.74 16.27 15.09
C ASP A 254 0.55 15.31 14.99
N LEU A 255 0.83 14.02 15.08
CA LEU A 255 -0.17 12.96 15.02
C LEU A 255 -1.29 13.16 16.05
N VAL A 256 -0.96 13.47 17.31
CA VAL A 256 -1.97 13.67 18.37
C VAL A 256 -2.94 14.79 18.00
N ARG A 257 -2.43 15.91 17.50
CA ARG A 257 -3.26 17.05 17.08
C ARG A 257 -4.14 16.71 15.89
N LYS A 258 -3.60 16.03 14.89
CA LYS A 258 -4.37 15.62 13.69
C LYS A 258 -5.48 14.63 14.05
N LEU A 259 -5.21 13.66 14.94
CA LEU A 259 -6.23 12.73 15.43
C LEU A 259 -7.35 13.45 16.20
N LEU A 260 -7.01 14.42 17.07
CA LEU A 260 -8.02 15.26 17.73
C LEU A 260 -8.81 16.10 16.71
N GLY A 261 -8.14 16.64 15.69
CA GLY A 261 -8.78 17.38 14.61
C GLY A 261 -9.84 16.56 13.88
N LEU A 262 -9.59 15.28 13.64
CA LEU A 262 -10.58 14.38 13.03
C LEU A 262 -11.80 14.13 13.92
N LEU A 263 -11.66 14.12 15.25
CA LEU A 263 -12.78 13.98 16.18
C LEU A 263 -13.65 15.24 16.29
N LEU A 264 -13.11 16.40 15.90
CA LEU A 264 -13.84 17.67 15.90
C LEU A 264 -14.70 17.86 14.64
N VAL A 265 -14.57 16.99 13.64
CA VAL A 265 -15.39 17.04 12.44
C VAL A 265 -16.74 16.37 12.73
N ALA A 266 -17.73 17.18 13.10
CA ALA A 266 -19.09 16.71 13.30
C ALA A 266 -19.77 16.36 11.96
N PRO A 267 -20.60 15.30 11.91
CA PRO A 267 -21.45 15.02 10.76
C PRO A 267 -22.45 16.16 10.55
N VAL A 268 -22.68 16.54 9.29
CA VAL A 268 -23.57 17.66 8.94
C VAL A 268 -25.03 17.26 9.13
N ASP A 269 -25.40 16.02 8.78
CA ASP A 269 -26.72 15.44 9.02
C ASP A 269 -26.60 14.23 9.96
N PRO A 270 -27.45 14.10 11.00
CA PRO A 270 -27.52 12.89 11.82
C PRO A 270 -27.75 11.58 11.04
N GLN A 271 -28.28 11.66 9.80
CA GLN A 271 -28.40 10.48 8.92
C GLN A 271 -27.07 10.02 8.31
N ASP A 272 -26.04 10.88 8.31
CA ASP A 272 -24.70 10.57 7.81
C ASP A 272 -23.87 9.75 8.81
N ILE A 273 -24.41 9.52 10.02
CA ILE A 273 -23.80 8.65 11.02
C ILE A 273 -24.00 7.20 10.57
N ASP A 274 -23.07 6.73 9.76
CA ASP A 274 -23.01 5.35 9.31
C ASP A 274 -22.07 4.50 10.19
N GLN A 275 -22.05 3.20 9.88
CA GLN A 275 -21.18 2.24 10.55
C GLN A 275 -19.69 2.53 10.29
N GLU A 276 -19.34 3.13 9.15
CA GLU A 276 -17.95 3.40 8.76
C GLU A 276 -17.38 4.59 9.54
N LEU A 277 -18.12 5.68 9.67
CA LEU A 277 -17.76 6.84 10.49
C LEU A 277 -17.60 6.45 11.97
N SER A 278 -18.54 5.64 12.48
CA SER A 278 -18.48 5.10 13.85
C SER A 278 -17.21 4.26 14.05
N GLN A 279 -16.91 3.36 13.10
CA GLN A 279 -15.71 2.53 13.11
C GLN A 279 -14.42 3.37 13.07
N ARG A 280 -14.38 4.39 12.21
CA ARG A 280 -13.24 5.32 12.09
C ARG A 280 -13.00 6.07 13.39
N THR A 281 -14.06 6.64 13.97
CA THR A 281 -14.00 7.39 15.23
C THR A 281 -13.51 6.52 16.38
N ALA A 282 -14.05 5.30 16.53
CA ALA A 282 -13.57 4.35 17.51
C ALA A 282 -12.09 3.99 17.32
N SER A 283 -11.61 3.92 16.06
CA SER A 283 -10.21 3.64 15.72
C SER A 283 -9.30 4.81 16.07
N ILE A 284 -9.70 6.05 15.78
CA ILE A 284 -9.00 7.28 16.17
C ILE A 284 -8.84 7.34 17.71
N ILE A 285 -9.94 7.14 18.44
CA ILE A 285 -9.92 7.16 19.91
C ILE A 285 -9.03 6.06 20.46
N THR A 286 -9.10 4.84 19.90
CA THR A 286 -8.27 3.71 20.33
C THR A 286 -6.78 3.98 20.10
N LEU A 287 -6.44 4.61 18.98
CA LEU A 287 -5.06 5.01 18.66
C LEU A 287 -4.54 6.06 19.64
N LEU A 288 -5.32 7.13 19.90
CA LEU A 288 -4.99 8.15 20.90
C LEU A 288 -4.74 7.55 22.29
N VAL A 289 -5.65 6.67 22.74
CA VAL A 289 -5.53 5.99 24.04
C VAL A 289 -4.26 5.12 24.09
N SER A 290 -3.94 4.41 23.01
CA SER A 290 -2.76 3.55 22.93
C SER A 290 -1.46 4.35 22.98
N LEU A 291 -1.38 5.45 22.22
CA LEU A 291 -0.24 6.37 22.21
C LEU A 291 0.02 6.95 23.61
N CYS A 292 -1.02 7.48 24.25
CA CYS A 292 -0.90 8.13 25.56
C CYS A 292 -0.60 7.14 26.69
N ARG A 293 -1.07 5.88 26.59
CA ARG A 293 -0.73 4.84 27.57
C ARG A 293 0.72 4.40 27.47
N GLY A 294 1.30 4.43 26.27
CA GLY A 294 2.69 4.04 26.07
C GLY A 294 3.70 5.18 26.21
N SER A 295 3.27 6.45 26.25
CA SER A 295 4.16 7.61 26.43
C SER A 295 3.54 8.70 27.30
N SER A 296 4.22 9.04 28.40
CA SER A 296 3.84 10.16 29.28
C SER A 296 3.96 11.53 28.62
N GLU A 297 4.86 11.66 27.63
CA GLU A 297 5.03 12.90 26.87
C GLU A 297 3.84 13.12 25.93
N LEU A 298 3.40 12.07 25.21
CA LEU A 298 2.20 12.14 24.39
C LEU A 298 0.94 12.36 25.23
N ALA A 299 0.89 11.77 26.43
CA ALA A 299 -0.17 12.02 27.40
C ALA A 299 -0.20 13.47 27.88
N ALA A 300 0.97 14.10 28.09
CA ALA A 300 1.07 15.52 28.42
C ALA A 300 0.58 16.38 27.27
N LYS A 301 1.06 16.10 26.05
CA LYS A 301 0.60 16.79 24.84
C LYS A 301 -0.91 16.69 24.65
N LEU A 302 -1.50 15.51 24.88
CA LEU A 302 -2.96 15.33 24.80
C LEU A 302 -3.72 16.26 25.76
N LEU A 303 -3.21 16.46 26.98
CA LEU A 303 -3.83 17.35 27.98
C LEU A 303 -3.61 18.83 27.69
N GLU A 304 -2.49 19.19 27.04
CA GLU A 304 -2.24 20.55 26.57
C GLU A 304 -3.12 20.92 25.36
N GLU A 305 -3.52 19.93 24.59
CA GLU A 305 -4.46 20.07 23.48
C GLU A 305 -5.93 20.04 23.96
N ASN A 306 -6.87 20.43 23.08
CA ASN A 306 -8.29 20.55 23.40
C ASN A 306 -9.04 19.19 23.42
N VAL A 307 -8.51 18.18 24.13
CA VAL A 307 -9.10 16.83 24.20
C VAL A 307 -10.54 16.83 24.72
N LEU A 308 -10.87 17.72 25.66
CA LEU A 308 -12.24 17.84 26.19
C LEU A 308 -13.22 18.31 25.13
N VAL A 309 -12.83 19.26 24.28
CA VAL A 309 -13.67 19.76 23.18
C VAL A 309 -13.89 18.66 22.14
N ALA A 310 -12.87 17.85 21.85
CA ALA A 310 -13.00 16.70 20.98
C ALA A 310 -13.96 15.65 21.56
N VAL A 311 -13.88 15.38 22.87
CA VAL A 311 -14.81 14.47 23.56
C VAL A 311 -16.24 15.00 23.54
N GLU A 312 -16.44 16.28 23.83
CA GLU A 312 -17.75 16.94 23.77
C GLU A 312 -18.35 16.85 22.37
N SER A 313 -17.56 17.13 21.33
CA SER A 313 -18.01 17.03 19.94
C SER A 313 -18.49 15.61 19.60
N VAL A 314 -17.73 14.57 19.96
CA VAL A 314 -18.12 13.17 19.70
C VAL A 314 -19.36 12.77 20.51
N LEU A 315 -19.53 13.30 21.73
CA LEU A 315 -20.73 13.03 22.56
C LEU A 315 -22.02 13.54 21.94
N GLU A 316 -21.98 14.63 21.15
CA GLU A 316 -23.18 15.22 20.56
C GLU A 316 -23.89 14.30 19.56
N TRP A 317 -23.14 13.40 18.90
CA TRP A 317 -23.65 12.55 17.84
C TRP A 317 -23.37 11.05 18.06
N VAL A 318 -22.77 10.67 19.19
CA VAL A 318 -22.55 9.25 19.52
C VAL A 318 -23.88 8.48 19.55
N GLY A 319 -23.97 7.44 18.73
CA GLY A 319 -25.18 6.61 18.61
C GLY A 319 -24.95 5.11 18.81
N ASP A 320 -23.70 4.65 18.71
CA ASP A 320 -23.35 3.23 18.77
C ASP A 320 -22.52 2.85 20.01
N ASP A 321 -22.71 1.62 20.48
CA ASP A 321 -22.05 1.09 21.69
C ASP A 321 -20.52 1.06 21.56
N LYS A 322 -19.99 0.89 20.34
CA LYS A 322 -18.55 0.74 20.11
C LYS A 322 -17.83 2.08 20.26
N THR A 323 -18.34 3.14 19.63
CA THR A 323 -17.81 4.49 19.78
C THR A 323 -17.99 4.99 21.21
N ALA A 324 -19.15 4.74 21.83
CA ALA A 324 -19.39 5.07 23.24
C ALA A 324 -18.36 4.38 24.17
N LEU A 325 -18.08 3.09 23.96
CA LEU A 325 -17.07 2.37 24.74
C LEU A 325 -15.65 2.89 24.50
N ALA A 326 -15.30 3.25 23.26
CA ALA A 326 -14.02 3.87 22.96
C ALA A 326 -13.88 5.22 23.67
N LEU A 327 -14.93 6.05 23.63
CA LEU A 327 -14.97 7.36 24.26
C LEU A 327 -14.86 7.27 25.79
N MET A 328 -15.55 6.32 26.41
CA MET A 328 -15.40 6.04 27.85
C MET A 328 -13.95 5.72 28.22
N ARG A 329 -13.22 4.97 27.39
CA ARG A 329 -11.80 4.66 27.62
C ARG A 329 -10.90 5.90 27.52
N LEU A 330 -11.24 6.84 26.63
CA LEU A 330 -10.53 8.11 26.52
C LEU A 330 -10.78 9.00 27.74
N VAL A 331 -12.04 9.11 28.17
CA VAL A 331 -12.41 9.86 29.38
C VAL A 331 -11.74 9.28 30.62
N ASP A 332 -11.78 7.95 30.79
CA ASP A 332 -11.09 7.25 31.89
C ASP A 332 -9.58 7.54 31.89
N LEU A 333 -8.95 7.53 30.72
CA LEU A 333 -7.55 7.90 30.56
C LEU A 333 -7.29 9.36 30.96
N VAL A 334 -8.09 10.32 30.46
CA VAL A 334 -7.94 11.75 30.80
C VAL A 334 -8.09 11.97 32.31
N LEU A 335 -9.12 11.39 32.93
CA LEU A 335 -9.31 11.45 34.39
C LEU A 335 -8.10 10.85 35.12
N THR A 336 -7.60 9.71 34.66
CA THR A 336 -6.41 9.08 35.23
C THR A 336 -5.20 9.99 35.15
N LEU A 337 -4.94 10.64 34.01
CA LEU A 337 -3.81 11.53 33.81
C LEU A 337 -3.90 12.79 34.67
N VAL A 338 -5.10 13.38 34.78
CA VAL A 338 -5.35 14.58 35.60
C VAL A 338 -5.19 14.28 37.10
N PHE A 339 -5.75 13.18 37.59
CA PHE A 339 -5.77 12.88 39.03
C PHE A 339 -4.55 12.11 39.54
N ARG A 340 -3.93 11.25 38.73
CA ARG A 340 -2.75 10.46 39.14
C ARG A 340 -1.41 11.04 38.66
N GLY A 341 -1.45 12.12 37.86
CA GLY A 341 -0.29 12.71 37.20
C GLY A 341 0.08 11.95 35.90
N LEU A 342 0.85 12.60 35.01
CA LEU A 342 1.21 12.18 33.64
C LEU A 342 1.81 10.77 33.46
N LYS A 343 1.97 10.00 34.53
CA LYS A 343 2.29 8.58 34.48
C LYS A 343 1.02 7.80 34.15
N ALA A 344 0.70 7.69 32.87
CA ALA A 344 -0.30 6.73 32.41
C ALA A 344 0.09 5.33 32.94
N PRO A 345 -0.84 4.55 33.51
CA PRO A 345 -0.52 3.22 33.99
C PRO A 345 -0.12 2.34 32.79
N HIS A 346 1.13 1.87 32.80
CA HIS A 346 1.58 0.84 31.87
C HIS A 346 0.76 -0.43 32.12
N PRO A 347 0.33 -1.20 31.11
CA PRO A 347 -0.43 -2.46 31.29
C PRO A 347 0.34 -3.58 32.04
N ARG A 348 1.53 -3.29 32.59
CA ARG A 348 2.36 -4.17 33.42
C ARG A 348 2.66 -3.58 34.80
N ASP A 349 1.97 -2.51 35.21
CA ASP A 349 2.18 -1.90 36.51
C ASP A 349 1.69 -2.88 37.59
N PRO A 350 2.57 -3.39 38.49
CA PRO A 350 2.21 -4.42 39.47
C PRO A 350 1.09 -4.00 40.44
N LYS A 351 0.78 -2.69 40.51
CA LYS A 351 -0.37 -2.15 41.23
C LYS A 351 -1.74 -2.62 40.69
N PHE A 352 -1.80 -3.14 39.47
CA PHE A 352 -3.03 -3.71 38.88
C PHE A 352 -3.22 -5.21 39.16
N LEU A 353 -2.21 -5.92 39.69
CA LEU A 353 -2.29 -7.36 39.95
C LEU A 353 -2.58 -7.73 41.40
N GLY A 354 -3.21 -6.83 42.18
CA GLY A 354 -3.75 -7.17 43.50
C GLY A 354 -2.74 -7.78 44.47
N GLY A 355 -1.46 -7.42 44.36
CA GLY A 355 -0.43 -7.84 45.31
C GLY A 355 -0.55 -7.03 46.58
N GLU A 356 -0.99 -7.68 47.65
CA GLU A 356 -1.06 -7.16 49.02
C GLU A 356 0.17 -6.34 49.41
N GLU A 357 -0.08 -5.23 50.10
CA GLU A 357 0.92 -4.54 50.92
C GLU A 357 1.56 -5.53 51.90
N ALA A 358 2.73 -6.06 51.55
CA ALA A 358 3.63 -6.61 52.53
C ALA A 358 4.29 -5.43 53.27
N ALA A 359 3.74 -5.14 54.45
CA ALA A 359 4.29 -4.22 55.42
C ALA A 359 5.80 -4.46 55.65
N ALA A 360 6.51 -3.34 55.81
CA ALA A 360 7.91 -3.26 56.17
C ALA A 360 8.23 -3.98 57.50
N PRO A 361 9.52 -4.16 57.79
CA PRO A 361 10.14 -3.24 58.75
C PRO A 361 11.18 -2.30 58.15
#